data_AF-A0A521GSN1-F1
#
_entry.id   AF-A0A521GSN1-F1
#
_cell.length_a   1.000
_cell.length_b   1.000
_cell.length_c   1.000
_cell.angle_alpha   90.00
_cell.angle_beta   90.00
_cell.angle_gamma   90.00
#
_symmetry.space_group_name_H-M   'P 1'
#
loop_
_entity.id
_entity.type
_entity.pdbx_description
1 polymer ?
#
loop_
_entity_poly.entity_id
_entity_poly.type
_entity_poly.pdbx_seq_one_letter_code
_entity_poly.pdbx_strand_id
1 'polypeptide(L)'
;MFQCVTGRSLNMMRKNNNHIYDQRQGGFTIVELMIASLVFSVILVVITVGVTSFTRSYYKGVRSSAVQNRTRTIVDTIAQSIEFSGAAITPTGSNNYFCTGGKLFSFTQGVRYTGGAATAANRGLFQEDMATGGACPASAPNPASAVNGLELLEPNMRVAKLVVQPVTGSGATNMYQIILRVAYGDDDLLNNPTATDASCKLQAGSQFCAVSELSTIVQKRVQ
;
A
#
# COMPACT_ATOMS: atom_id res chain seq x y z
N MET A 1 25.46 -15.45 -7.58
CA MET A 1 26.29 -16.64 -7.32
C MET A 1 25.35 -17.79 -6.98
N PHE A 2 24.85 -18.49 -7.99
CA PHE A 2 23.96 -19.64 -7.82
C PHE A 2 24.73 -20.88 -8.31
N GLN A 3 25.06 -21.78 -7.39
CA GLN A 3 25.70 -23.05 -7.71
C GLN A 3 24.65 -24.03 -8.26
N CYS A 4 24.86 -24.46 -9.50
CA CYS A 4 24.18 -25.59 -10.12
C CYS A 4 24.86 -26.87 -9.65
N VAL A 5 24.15 -27.76 -8.95
CA VAL A 5 24.66 -29.07 -8.53
C VAL A 5 24.15 -30.12 -9.51
N THR A 6 25.02 -30.58 -10.39
CA THR A 6 24.86 -31.76 -11.24
C THR A 6 25.49 -33.00 -10.60
N GLY A 7 24.79 -34.13 -10.65
CA GLY A 7 25.30 -35.47 -10.30
C GLY A 7 24.27 -36.24 -9.46
N ARG A 8 23.98 -37.53 -9.67
CA ARG A 8 24.76 -38.61 -10.28
C ARG A 8 23.79 -39.70 -10.80
N SER A 9 24.11 -40.25 -11.97
CA SER A 9 23.57 -41.52 -12.47
C SER A 9 24.06 -42.68 -11.59
N LEU A 10 23.17 -43.59 -11.17
CA LEU A 10 23.56 -44.86 -10.57
C LEU A 10 22.82 -46.03 -11.22
N ASN A 11 23.62 -46.94 -11.73
CA ASN A 11 23.27 -48.11 -12.50
C ASN A 11 22.41 -49.11 -11.72
N MET A 12 21.33 -49.50 -12.41
CA MET A 12 20.89 -50.87 -12.69
C MET A 12 21.65 -52.00 -11.96
N MET A 13 20.98 -52.64 -11.00
CA MET A 13 21.26 -54.03 -10.64
C MET A 13 19.95 -54.81 -10.52
N ARG A 14 19.67 -55.58 -11.58
CA ARG A 14 18.54 -56.48 -11.75
C ARG A 14 18.81 -57.75 -10.94
N LYS A 15 18.11 -57.94 -9.81
CA LYS A 15 18.02 -59.23 -9.12
C LYS A 15 16.62 -59.80 -9.33
N ASN A 16 16.58 -60.79 -10.22
CA ASN A 16 15.40 -61.58 -10.53
C ASN A 16 15.37 -62.74 -9.55
N ASN A 17 14.46 -62.73 -8.59
CA ASN A 17 14.14 -63.88 -7.75
C ASN A 17 12.61 -64.00 -7.67
N ASN A 18 12.10 -64.91 -8.50
CA ASN A 18 10.71 -65.36 -8.47
C ASN A 18 10.45 -66.09 -7.15
N HIS A 19 9.82 -65.40 -6.21
CA HIS A 19 9.09 -66.04 -5.12
C HIS A 19 7.61 -65.77 -5.36
N ILE A 20 6.94 -66.78 -5.95
CA ILE A 20 5.49 -66.83 -6.10
C ILE A 20 4.93 -67.05 -4.69
N TYR A 21 4.70 -65.95 -3.98
CA TYR A 21 3.81 -65.93 -2.83
C TYR A 21 2.39 -65.79 -3.35
N ASP A 22 1.63 -66.86 -3.18
CA ASP A 22 0.18 -66.90 -3.36
C ASP A 22 -0.46 -65.98 -2.31
N GLN A 23 -0.39 -64.67 -2.56
CA GLN A 23 -1.02 -63.67 -1.71
C GLN A 23 -2.51 -63.74 -1.96
N ARG A 24 -3.23 -64.24 -0.96
CA ARG A 24 -4.68 -64.11 -0.83
C ARG A 24 -5.07 -62.70 -1.24
N GLN A 25 -5.64 -62.56 -2.43
CA GLN A 25 -6.26 -61.33 -2.89
C GLN A 25 -7.54 -61.14 -2.08
N GLY A 26 -7.39 -60.72 -0.82
CA GLY A 26 -8.49 -60.16 -0.05
C GLY A 26 -8.92 -58.91 -0.81
N GLY A 27 -10.04 -59.01 -1.54
CA GLY A 27 -10.62 -57.86 -2.19
C GLY A 27 -10.76 -56.74 -1.16
N PHE A 28 -10.10 -55.61 -1.41
CA PHE A 28 -10.25 -54.42 -0.58
C PHE A 28 -11.75 -54.17 -0.41
N THR A 29 -12.20 -54.28 0.83
CA THR A 29 -13.62 -54.12 1.11
C THR A 29 -14.04 -52.72 0.70
N ILE A 30 -15.18 -52.58 0.02
CA ILE A 30 -15.74 -51.28 -0.41
C ILE A 30 -15.74 -50.28 0.77
N VAL A 31 -15.95 -50.78 1.99
CA VAL A 31 -15.90 -50.03 3.25
C VAL A 31 -14.54 -49.37 3.51
N GLU A 32 -13.43 -50.07 3.27
CA GLU A 32 -12.08 -49.53 3.49
C GLU A 32 -11.76 -48.39 2.53
N LEU A 33 -12.18 -48.50 1.26
CA LEU A 33 -12.04 -47.44 0.27
C LEU A 33 -12.93 -46.23 0.62
N MET A 34 -14.14 -46.46 1.14
CA MET A 34 -15.02 -45.37 1.60
C MET A 34 -14.41 -44.63 2.80
N ILE A 35 -13.86 -45.33 3.79
CA ILE A 35 -13.19 -44.71 4.94
C ILE A 35 -11.95 -43.93 4.49
N ALA A 36 -11.15 -44.49 3.59
CA ALA A 36 -9.98 -43.80 3.03
C ALA A 36 -10.38 -42.49 2.34
N SER A 37 -11.46 -42.50 1.55
CA SER A 37 -11.96 -41.28 0.89
C SER A 37 -12.48 -40.23 1.89
N LEU A 38 -13.11 -40.66 3.00
CA LEU A 38 -13.56 -39.75 4.06
C LEU A 38 -12.38 -39.06 4.75
N VAL A 39 -11.38 -39.82 5.19
CA VAL A 39 -10.19 -39.26 5.84
C VAL A 39 -9.44 -38.33 4.89
N PHE A 40 -9.27 -38.75 3.64
CA PHE A 40 -8.62 -37.93 2.62
C PHE A 40 -9.37 -36.61 2.38
N SER A 41 -10.71 -36.64 2.32
CA SER A 41 -11.53 -35.42 2.15
C SER A 41 -11.34 -34.43 3.31
N VAL A 42 -11.27 -34.92 4.55
CA VAL A 42 -11.05 -34.07 5.73
C VAL A 42 -9.67 -33.42 5.67
N ILE A 43 -8.63 -34.17 5.28
CA ILE A 43 -7.26 -33.64 5.13
C ILE A 43 -7.23 -32.52 4.08
N LEU A 44 -7.88 -32.71 2.92
CA LEU A 44 -7.94 -31.67 1.89
C LEU A 44 -8.63 -30.40 2.41
N VAL A 45 -9.74 -30.53 3.13
CA VAL A 45 -10.46 -29.37 3.71
C VAL A 45 -9.55 -28.61 4.68
N VAL A 46 -8.84 -29.31 5.57
CA VAL A 46 -7.91 -28.67 6.53
C VAL A 46 -6.79 -27.91 5.80
N ILE A 47 -6.21 -28.50 4.76
CA ILE A 47 -5.17 -27.84 3.95
C ILE A 47 -5.73 -26.60 3.26
N THR A 48 -6.92 -26.68 2.65
CA THR A 48 -7.54 -25.53 1.97
C THR A 48 -7.83 -24.37 2.93
N VAL A 49 -8.32 -24.66 4.15
CA VAL A 49 -8.54 -23.66 5.19
C VAL A 49 -7.22 -23.00 5.60
N GLY A 50 -6.16 -23.80 5.81
CA GLY A 50 -4.82 -23.32 6.13
C GLY A 50 -4.26 -22.38 5.06
N VAL A 51 -4.29 -22.78 3.79
CA VAL A 51 -3.81 -21.97 2.66
C VAL A 51 -4.60 -20.67 2.54
N THR A 52 -5.93 -20.73 2.61
CA THR A 52 -6.77 -19.53 2.49
C THR A 52 -6.48 -18.50 3.58
N SER A 53 -6.23 -18.97 4.81
CA SER A 53 -5.85 -18.10 5.93
C SER A 53 -4.52 -17.40 5.68
N PHE A 54 -3.49 -18.16 5.25
CA PHE A 54 -2.19 -17.61 4.92
C PHE A 54 -2.25 -16.59 3.77
N THR A 55 -2.97 -16.91 2.70
CA THR A 55 -3.14 -16.03 1.54
C THR A 55 -3.78 -14.69 1.92
N ARG A 56 -4.82 -14.68 2.77
CA ARG A 56 -5.45 -13.43 3.25
C ARG A 56 -4.47 -12.59 4.07
N SER A 57 -3.69 -13.22 4.94
CA SER A 57 -2.66 -12.53 5.73
C SER A 57 -1.56 -11.95 4.84
N TYR A 58 -1.13 -12.69 3.82
CA TYR A 58 -0.14 -12.24 2.84
C TYR A 58 -0.60 -11.00 2.08
N TYR A 59 -1.81 -11.01 1.50
CA TYR A 59 -2.34 -9.85 0.77
C TYR A 59 -2.44 -8.61 1.64
N LYS A 60 -2.93 -8.76 2.88
CA LYS A 60 -3.00 -7.66 3.85
C LYS A 60 -1.61 -7.09 4.15
N GLY A 61 -0.61 -7.97 4.34
CA GLY A 61 0.77 -7.58 4.57
C GLY A 61 1.36 -6.80 3.40
N VAL A 62 1.23 -7.30 2.17
CA VAL A 62 1.75 -6.65 0.96
C VAL A 62 1.12 -5.27 0.76
N ARG A 63 -0.21 -5.16 0.87
CA ARG A 63 -0.91 -3.86 0.69
C ARG A 63 -0.54 -2.88 1.80
N SER A 64 -0.48 -3.33 3.06
CA SER A 64 -0.03 -2.48 4.17
C SER A 64 1.38 -1.94 3.96
N SER A 65 2.32 -2.80 3.54
CA SER A 65 3.69 -2.40 3.23
C SER A 65 3.76 -1.41 2.07
N ALA A 66 2.97 -1.62 1.00
CA ALA A 66 2.91 -0.70 -0.13
C ALA A 66 2.39 0.69 0.27
N VAL A 67 1.28 0.75 1.04
CA VAL A 67 0.73 2.02 1.54
C VAL A 67 1.74 2.73 2.45
N GLN A 68 2.36 2.01 3.39
CA GLN A 68 3.38 2.60 4.27
C GLN A 68 4.59 3.12 3.50
N ASN A 69 5.08 2.37 2.51
CA ASN A 69 6.20 2.79 1.67
C ASN A 69 5.84 4.07 0.90
N ARG A 70 4.64 4.11 0.30
CA ARG A 70 4.18 5.28 -0.45
C ARG A 70 4.00 6.50 0.45
N THR A 71 3.39 6.35 1.62
CA THR A 71 3.26 7.41 2.64
C THR A 71 4.63 7.98 3.03
N ARG A 72 5.64 7.13 3.25
CA ARG A 72 7.02 7.58 3.54
C ARG A 72 7.59 8.39 2.39
N THR A 73 7.55 7.85 1.16
CA THR A 73 8.06 8.56 -0.02
C THR A 73 7.41 9.93 -0.22
N ILE A 74 6.10 10.05 0.02
CA ILE A 74 5.39 11.33 -0.05
C ILE A 74 5.90 12.29 1.02
N VAL A 75 5.97 11.85 2.29
CA VAL A 75 6.45 12.69 3.39
C VAL A 75 7.90 13.12 3.15
N ASP A 76 8.76 12.24 2.65
CA ASP A 76 10.15 12.57 2.31
C ASP A 76 10.23 13.62 1.18
N THR A 77 9.37 13.50 0.16
CA THR A 77 9.28 14.49 -0.93
C THR A 77 8.86 15.87 -0.40
N ILE A 78 7.85 15.90 0.48
CA ILE A 78 7.37 17.14 1.12
C ILE A 78 8.47 17.70 2.03
N ALA A 79 9.09 16.86 2.86
CA ALA A 79 10.16 17.24 3.77
C ALA A 79 11.33 17.87 3.01
N GLN A 80 11.81 17.21 1.95
CA GLN A 80 12.89 17.71 1.10
C GLN A 80 12.51 19.08 0.48
N SER A 81 11.27 19.23 0.00
CA SER A 81 10.81 20.50 -0.55
C SER A 81 10.78 21.62 0.49
N ILE A 82 10.51 21.31 1.77
CA ILE A 82 10.53 22.25 2.89
C ILE A 82 11.97 22.59 3.27
N GLU A 83 12.84 21.59 3.47
CA GLU A 83 14.23 21.77 3.90
C GLU A 83 15.02 22.71 2.98
N PHE A 84 14.81 22.55 1.66
CA PHE A 84 15.52 23.29 0.61
C PHE A 84 14.71 24.44 0.02
N SER A 85 13.53 24.76 0.58
CA SER A 85 12.78 25.94 0.12
C SER A 85 13.53 27.22 0.51
N GLY A 86 13.78 28.11 -0.45
CA GLY A 86 14.14 29.50 -0.14
C GLY A 86 12.89 30.35 0.15
N ALA A 87 11.79 30.05 -0.54
CA ALA A 87 10.53 30.79 -0.45
C ALA A 87 9.78 30.58 0.87
N ALA A 88 8.76 31.43 1.11
CA ALA A 88 7.81 31.23 2.19
C ALA A 88 6.95 29.98 1.96
N ILE A 89 6.72 29.22 3.02
CA ILE A 89 5.86 28.03 2.99
C ILE A 89 4.43 28.48 3.31
N THR A 90 3.50 28.17 2.42
CA THR A 90 2.07 28.40 2.68
C THR A 90 1.53 27.14 3.36
N PRO A 91 1.09 27.17 4.62
CA PRO A 91 0.59 25.99 5.30
C PRO A 91 -0.71 25.50 4.67
N THR A 92 -1.04 24.22 4.88
CA THR A 92 -2.31 23.63 4.38
C THR A 92 -3.54 24.40 4.85
N GLY A 93 -3.57 24.88 6.11
CA GLY A 93 -4.72 25.62 6.66
C GLY A 93 -6.03 24.85 6.49
N SER A 94 -7.09 25.56 6.09
CA SER A 94 -8.39 24.96 5.71
C SER A 94 -8.45 24.54 4.24
N ASN A 95 -7.35 24.71 3.52
CA ASN A 95 -7.28 24.46 2.09
C ASN A 95 -6.73 23.06 1.83
N ASN A 96 -7.22 22.41 0.76
CA ASN A 96 -6.67 21.11 0.35
C ASN A 96 -5.40 21.26 -0.51
N TYR A 97 -4.58 22.28 -0.24
CA TYR A 97 -3.33 22.49 -0.94
C TYR A 97 -2.35 23.28 -0.08
N PHE A 98 -1.07 23.19 -0.40
CA PHE A 98 0.01 23.97 0.21
C PHE A 98 1.15 24.15 -0.80
N CYS A 99 1.99 25.17 -0.58
CA CYS A 99 3.12 25.46 -1.47
C CYS A 99 4.42 25.51 -0.70
N THR A 100 5.46 24.95 -1.29
CA THR A 100 6.82 24.95 -0.73
C THR A 100 7.84 24.64 -1.82
N GLY A 101 9.02 25.23 -1.75
CA GLY A 101 10.14 24.88 -2.64
C GLY A 101 9.85 25.04 -4.15
N GLY A 102 9.01 26.01 -4.53
CA GLY A 102 8.60 26.18 -5.93
C GLY A 102 7.62 25.10 -6.43
N LYS A 103 7.10 24.27 -5.52
CA LYS A 103 6.12 23.22 -5.80
C LYS A 103 4.80 23.52 -5.11
N LEU A 104 3.73 23.12 -5.76
CA LEU A 104 2.36 23.18 -5.30
C LEU A 104 1.88 21.75 -5.08
N PHE A 105 1.49 21.43 -3.86
CA PHE A 105 0.90 20.16 -3.51
C PHE A 105 -0.59 20.38 -3.29
N SER A 106 -1.42 19.71 -4.07
CA SER A 106 -2.87 19.76 -3.95
C SER A 106 -3.41 18.36 -3.73
N PHE A 107 -4.47 18.22 -2.94
CA PHE A 107 -5.12 16.94 -2.71
C PHE A 107 -6.62 17.09 -2.69
N THR A 108 -7.34 15.98 -2.87
CA THR A 108 -8.77 15.94 -2.59
C THR A 108 -9.01 14.89 -1.53
N GLN A 109 -9.46 15.32 -0.36
CA GLN A 109 -9.68 14.42 0.76
C GLN A 109 -10.70 13.34 0.39
N GLY A 110 -10.37 12.08 0.67
CA GLY A 110 -11.27 10.95 0.48
C GLY A 110 -11.40 10.45 -0.96
N VAL A 111 -10.84 11.15 -1.94
CA VAL A 111 -10.91 10.74 -3.35
C VAL A 111 -9.87 9.67 -3.62
N ARG A 112 -10.34 8.53 -4.12
CA ARG A 112 -9.50 7.40 -4.54
C ARG A 112 -8.92 7.68 -5.93
N TYR A 113 -7.60 7.63 -6.04
CA TYR A 113 -6.94 7.68 -7.34
C TYR A 113 -7.16 6.37 -8.10
N THR A 114 -7.71 6.40 -9.32
CA THR A 114 -8.01 5.19 -10.11
C THR A 114 -6.91 4.76 -11.07
N GLY A 115 -5.77 5.46 -11.13
CA GLY A 115 -4.62 5.06 -11.95
C GLY A 115 -4.62 5.55 -13.40
N GLY A 116 -5.29 6.66 -13.69
CA GLY A 116 -5.33 7.28 -15.01
C GLY A 116 -4.72 8.68 -15.04
N ALA A 117 -4.96 9.43 -16.12
CA ALA A 117 -4.61 10.84 -16.16
C ALA A 117 -5.28 11.57 -14.97
N ALA A 118 -4.48 12.36 -14.26
CA ALA A 118 -4.91 13.14 -13.12
C ALA A 118 -5.92 14.23 -13.56
N THR A 119 -7.21 13.94 -13.45
CA THR A 119 -8.30 14.90 -13.69
C THR A 119 -8.81 15.49 -12.38
N ALA A 120 -9.60 16.55 -12.47
CA ALA A 120 -10.32 17.14 -11.35
C ALA A 120 -11.03 16.14 -10.43
N ALA A 121 -11.64 15.11 -11.02
CA ALA A 121 -12.44 14.14 -10.29
C ALA A 121 -11.61 12.95 -9.74
N ASN A 122 -10.35 12.81 -10.15
CA ASN A 122 -9.57 11.60 -9.90
C ASN A 122 -8.18 11.87 -9.29
N ARG A 123 -7.89 13.11 -8.89
CA ARG A 123 -6.63 13.45 -8.24
C ARG A 123 -6.67 13.10 -6.76
N GLY A 124 -5.66 12.35 -6.32
CA GLY A 124 -5.48 11.99 -4.94
C GLY A 124 -4.62 13.04 -4.23
N LEU A 125 -3.31 12.97 -4.46
CA LEU A 125 -2.31 13.92 -4.01
C LEU A 125 -1.41 14.28 -5.20
N PHE A 126 -1.58 15.48 -5.71
CA PHE A 126 -0.96 15.91 -6.94
C PHE A 126 0.09 16.99 -6.67
N GLN A 127 1.29 16.80 -7.22
CA GLN A 127 2.39 17.74 -7.13
C GLN A 127 2.58 18.44 -8.47
N GLU A 128 2.67 19.76 -8.46
CA GLU A 128 2.91 20.58 -9.63
C GLU A 128 4.12 21.47 -9.40
N ASP A 129 4.96 21.63 -10.43
CA ASP A 129 5.99 22.66 -10.41
C ASP A 129 5.33 24.01 -10.68
N MET A 130 5.52 24.97 -9.78
CA MET A 130 5.11 26.34 -10.01
C MET A 130 6.07 26.98 -11.02
N ALA A 131 5.54 27.85 -11.89
CA ALA A 131 6.40 28.66 -12.76
C ALA A 131 7.45 29.39 -11.92
N THR A 132 8.68 29.51 -12.43
CA THR A 132 9.81 30.12 -11.71
C THR A 132 9.43 31.53 -11.22
N GLY A 133 9.40 31.72 -9.89
CA GLY A 133 8.99 32.99 -9.26
C GLY A 133 7.48 33.20 -9.08
N GLY A 134 6.66 32.20 -9.41
CA GLY A 134 5.22 32.20 -9.15
C GLY A 134 4.92 32.17 -7.65
N ALA A 135 4.05 33.07 -7.20
CA ALA A 135 3.50 33.02 -5.85
C ALA A 135 2.56 31.81 -5.70
N CYS A 136 2.42 31.31 -4.47
CA CYS A 136 1.40 30.30 -4.17
C CYS A 136 0.01 30.88 -4.51
N PRO A 137 -0.85 30.14 -5.24
CA PRO A 137 -2.14 30.68 -5.64
C PRO A 137 -3.02 30.95 -4.41
N ALA A 138 -3.76 32.05 -4.46
CA ALA A 138 -4.67 32.47 -3.38
C ALA A 138 -5.89 31.54 -3.23
N SER A 139 -6.16 30.71 -4.24
CA SER A 139 -7.24 29.72 -4.26
C SER A 139 -6.70 28.35 -4.70
N ALA A 140 -7.44 27.30 -4.38
CA ALA A 140 -7.12 25.95 -4.83
C ALA A 140 -6.95 25.95 -6.37
N PRO A 141 -5.84 25.42 -6.90
CA PRO A 141 -5.60 25.33 -8.33
C PRO A 141 -6.74 24.53 -8.97
N ASN A 142 -7.23 24.98 -10.14
CA ASN A 142 -8.21 24.19 -10.88
C ASN A 142 -7.51 22.89 -11.35
N PRO A 143 -7.95 21.72 -10.87
CA PRO A 143 -7.30 20.46 -11.19
C PRO A 143 -7.48 20.01 -12.65
N ALA A 144 -8.14 20.79 -13.52
CA ALA A 144 -8.19 20.54 -14.95
C ALA A 144 -6.97 21.08 -15.73
N SER A 145 -6.17 21.97 -15.14
CA SER A 145 -5.21 22.80 -15.90
C SER A 145 -3.74 22.41 -15.78
N ALA A 146 -3.42 21.38 -15.00
CA ALA A 146 -2.02 21.05 -14.72
C ALA A 146 -1.41 20.15 -15.78
N VAL A 147 -0.73 20.79 -16.73
CA VAL A 147 -0.06 20.11 -17.84
C VAL A 147 1.23 19.40 -17.38
N ASN A 148 1.79 19.77 -16.21
CA ASN A 148 3.13 19.33 -15.76
C ASN A 148 3.17 18.86 -14.29
N GLY A 149 2.17 18.11 -13.83
CA GLY A 149 2.18 17.57 -12.47
C GLY A 149 2.29 16.06 -12.40
N LEU A 150 2.68 15.59 -11.23
CA LEU A 150 2.84 14.18 -10.89
C LEU A 150 1.86 13.80 -9.80
N GLU A 151 1.10 12.73 -10.03
CA GLU A 151 0.30 12.09 -8.98
C GLU A 151 1.22 11.31 -8.04
N LEU A 152 1.15 11.67 -6.76
CA LEU A 152 1.93 11.08 -5.70
C LEU A 152 1.23 9.91 -5.02
N LEU A 153 0.00 9.56 -5.37
CA LEU A 153 -0.62 8.30 -4.92
C LEU A 153 -0.46 7.17 -5.94
N GLU A 154 -0.59 5.93 -5.47
CA GLU A 154 -0.77 4.77 -6.35
C GLU A 154 -2.27 4.48 -6.56
N PRO A 155 -2.63 3.71 -7.60
CA PRO A 155 -4.02 3.33 -7.83
C PRO A 155 -4.65 2.69 -6.59
N ASN A 156 -5.89 3.06 -6.33
CA ASN A 156 -6.71 2.70 -5.18
C ASN A 156 -6.26 3.27 -3.82
N MET A 157 -5.34 4.23 -3.80
CA MET A 157 -5.02 5.02 -2.61
C MET A 157 -5.80 6.33 -2.58
N ARG A 158 -5.98 6.89 -1.37
CA ARG A 158 -6.59 8.20 -1.12
C ARG A 158 -5.91 8.89 0.05
N VAL A 159 -5.87 10.22 0.03
CA VAL A 159 -5.47 11.01 1.21
C VAL A 159 -6.66 11.14 2.15
N ALA A 160 -6.51 10.67 3.39
CA ALA A 160 -7.49 10.92 4.44
C ALA A 160 -7.17 12.23 5.18
N LYS A 161 -5.89 12.47 5.47
CA LYS A 161 -5.44 13.66 6.18
C LYS A 161 -4.07 14.09 5.66
N LEU A 162 -3.91 15.35 5.33
CA LEU A 162 -2.61 15.96 5.07
C LEU A 162 -2.58 17.33 5.73
N VAL A 163 -1.70 17.49 6.70
CA VAL A 163 -1.50 18.74 7.43
C VAL A 163 -0.02 19.09 7.40
N VAL A 164 0.28 20.27 6.88
CA VAL A 164 1.59 20.91 6.96
C VAL A 164 1.39 22.25 7.66
N GLN A 165 1.95 22.37 8.87
CA GLN A 165 1.77 23.55 9.71
C GLN A 165 3.06 23.91 10.45
N PRO A 166 3.33 25.21 10.69
CA PRO A 166 4.45 25.61 11.53
C PRO A 166 4.26 25.10 12.96
N VAL A 167 5.35 24.66 13.60
CA VAL A 167 5.33 24.25 15.01
C VAL A 167 5.30 25.51 15.88
N THR A 168 4.13 25.87 16.39
CA THR A 168 3.98 27.00 17.32
C THR A 168 4.42 26.59 18.73
N GLY A 169 5.12 27.48 19.44
CA GLY A 169 5.47 27.29 20.86
C GLY A 169 6.84 26.67 21.15
N SER A 170 7.63 26.35 20.11
CA SER A 170 8.99 25.81 20.27
C SER A 170 10.11 26.85 20.20
N GLY A 171 9.79 28.15 20.06
CA GLY A 171 10.78 29.22 19.84
C GLY A 171 11.48 29.18 18.47
N ALA A 172 11.36 28.07 17.73
CA ALA A 172 11.91 27.91 16.38
C ALA A 172 10.90 28.36 15.31
N THR A 173 11.23 29.39 14.55
CA THR A 173 10.41 29.94 13.46
C THR A 173 10.45 29.10 12.17
N ASN A 174 11.28 28.05 12.13
CA ASN A 174 11.62 27.30 10.91
C ASN A 174 11.29 25.81 10.98
N MET A 175 10.48 25.37 11.96
CA MET A 175 10.06 23.97 12.08
C MET A 175 8.62 23.81 11.60
N TYR A 176 8.38 22.76 10.81
CA TYR A 176 7.08 22.42 10.25
C TYR A 176 6.71 20.99 10.60
N GLN A 177 5.50 20.79 11.11
CA GLN A 177 4.94 19.48 11.34
C GLN A 177 4.22 19.02 10.06
N ILE A 178 4.53 17.80 9.64
CA ILE A 178 3.87 17.11 8.53
C ILE A 178 3.11 15.92 9.12
N ILE A 179 1.80 15.87 8.92
CA ILE A 179 0.94 14.75 9.26
C ILE A 179 0.29 14.26 7.98
N LEU A 180 0.60 13.05 7.54
CA LEU A 180 0.00 12.42 6.38
C LEU A 180 -0.67 11.10 6.77
N ARG A 181 -1.93 10.93 6.40
CA ARG A 181 -2.67 9.67 6.49
C ARG A 181 -3.17 9.28 5.11
N VAL A 182 -2.74 8.11 4.65
CA VAL A 182 -3.15 7.51 3.38
C VAL A 182 -3.95 6.25 3.67
N ALA A 183 -5.06 6.09 2.96
CA ALA A 183 -5.88 4.88 2.98
C ALA A 183 -5.88 4.20 1.61
N TYR A 184 -5.98 2.89 1.60
CA TYR A 184 -6.08 2.04 0.42
C TYR A 184 -7.31 1.16 0.53
N GLY A 185 -8.01 0.99 -0.58
CA GLY A 185 -9.17 0.12 -0.70
C GLY A 185 -10.41 0.85 -1.19
N ASP A 186 -11.46 0.07 -1.39
CA ASP A 186 -12.77 0.53 -1.84
C ASP A 186 -13.57 1.17 -0.69
N ASP A 187 -14.58 1.98 -1.02
CA ASP A 187 -15.36 2.76 -0.06
C ASP A 187 -16.15 1.87 0.91
N ASP A 188 -16.59 0.71 0.43
CA ASP A 188 -17.32 -0.27 1.22
C ASP A 188 -16.43 -0.90 2.30
N LEU A 189 -15.11 -1.01 2.08
CA LEU A 189 -14.10 -1.56 3.00
C LEU A 189 -13.59 -0.56 4.05
N LEU A 190 -13.93 0.73 3.93
CA LEU A 190 -13.47 1.79 4.82
C LEU A 190 -14.61 2.31 5.72
N ASN A 191 -14.30 2.59 6.98
CA ASN A 191 -15.09 3.49 7.82
C ASN A 191 -14.77 4.92 7.44
N ASN A 192 -15.80 5.73 7.19
CA ASN A 192 -15.68 7.14 6.83
C ASN A 192 -14.64 7.41 5.72
N PRO A 193 -14.82 6.87 4.49
CA PRO A 193 -13.82 6.96 3.42
C PRO A 193 -13.45 8.39 3.03
N THR A 194 -14.30 9.37 3.34
CA THR A 194 -14.11 10.80 3.05
C THR A 194 -13.61 11.62 4.24
N ALA A 195 -13.53 11.04 5.43
CA ALA A 195 -13.13 11.75 6.65
C ALA A 195 -11.63 11.61 6.95
N THR A 196 -11.14 12.43 7.87
CA THR A 196 -9.73 12.44 8.27
C THR A 196 -9.28 11.20 9.04
N ASP A 197 -10.24 10.47 9.60
CA ASP A 197 -10.06 9.29 10.43
C ASP A 197 -10.32 7.97 9.67
N ALA A 198 -10.31 8.02 8.32
CA ALA A 198 -10.56 6.85 7.49
C ALA A 198 -9.79 5.61 7.97
N SER A 199 -10.50 4.51 8.22
CA SER A 199 -9.97 3.28 8.81
C SER A 199 -10.57 2.05 8.15
N CYS A 200 -9.88 0.91 8.20
CA CYS A 200 -10.40 -0.32 7.61
C CYS A 200 -11.52 -0.95 8.45
N LYS A 201 -12.57 -1.44 7.79
CA LYS A 201 -13.61 -2.27 8.41
C LYS A 201 -13.10 -3.68 8.68
N LEU A 202 -13.63 -4.29 9.75
CA LEU A 202 -13.40 -5.69 10.10
C LEU A 202 -14.47 -6.58 9.45
N GLN A 203 -14.45 -6.67 8.12
CA GLN A 203 -15.42 -7.46 7.35
C GLN A 203 -14.73 -8.30 6.26
N ALA A 204 -15.50 -9.13 5.57
CA ALA A 204 -15.01 -9.86 4.40
C ALA A 204 -14.43 -8.87 3.38
N GLY A 205 -13.20 -9.11 2.92
CA GLY A 205 -12.49 -8.17 2.05
C GLY A 205 -11.51 -7.24 2.78
N SER A 206 -11.43 -7.26 4.11
CA SER A 206 -10.47 -6.43 4.87
C SER A 206 -9.00 -6.64 4.48
N GLN A 207 -8.68 -7.76 3.82
CA GLN A 207 -7.35 -8.01 3.23
C GLN A 207 -6.99 -7.06 2.08
N PHE A 208 -7.97 -6.38 1.50
CA PHE A 208 -7.82 -5.38 0.43
C PHE A 208 -7.94 -3.94 0.96
N CYS A 209 -7.87 -3.75 2.27
CA CYS A 209 -7.83 -2.45 2.91
C CYS A 209 -6.54 -2.28 3.72
N ALA A 210 -5.94 -1.10 3.63
CA ALA A 210 -4.80 -0.71 4.46
C ALA A 210 -4.81 0.79 4.74
N VAL A 211 -4.30 1.20 5.90
CA VAL A 211 -4.15 2.60 6.28
C VAL A 211 -2.76 2.81 6.87
N SER A 212 -2.11 3.92 6.53
CA SER A 212 -0.85 4.35 7.11
C SER A 212 -0.94 5.82 7.50
N GLU A 213 -0.55 6.12 8.74
CA GLU A 213 -0.40 7.48 9.24
C GLU A 213 1.06 7.71 9.64
N LEU A 214 1.62 8.83 9.20
CA LEU A 214 2.98 9.26 9.51
C LEU A 214 2.94 10.72 9.95
N SER A 215 3.58 11.01 11.09
CA SER A 215 3.76 12.36 11.61
C SER A 215 5.25 12.61 11.82
N THR A 216 5.77 13.72 11.28
CA THR A 216 7.17 14.12 11.43
C THR A 216 7.30 15.64 11.57
N ILE A 217 8.44 16.10 12.06
CA ILE A 217 8.79 17.53 12.15
C ILE A 217 10.04 17.75 11.31
N VAL A 218 10.01 18.77 10.46
CA VAL A 218 11.07 19.12 9.52
C VAL A 218 11.53 20.55 9.77
N GLN A 219 12.84 20.78 9.75
CA GLN A 219 13.43 22.11 9.88
C GLN A 219 13.85 22.66 8.51
N LYS A 220 13.40 23.87 8.18
CA LYS A 220 13.86 24.62 7.01
C LYS A 220 15.35 24.97 7.16
N ARG A 221 16.20 24.61 6.18
CA ARG A 221 17.67 24.80 6.26
C ARG A 221 18.16 26.05 5.54
N VAL A 222 17.51 26.43 4.44
CA VAL A 222 17.88 27.61 3.66
C VAL A 222 17.01 28.78 4.12
N GLN A 223 17.63 29.92 4.44
CA GLN A 223 16.94 31.17 4.77
C GLN A 223 17.19 32.20 3.68
#